data_AF-A0A836VJT3-F1
#
_entry.id   AF-A0A836VJT3-F1
#
_cell.length_a   1.000
_cell.length_b   1.000
_cell.length_c   1.000
_cell.angle_alpha   90.00
_cell.angle_beta   90.00
_cell.angle_gamma   90.00
#
_symmetry.space_group_name_H-M   'P 1'
#
loop_
_entity.id
_entity.type
_entity.pdbx_description
1 polymer ?
#
loop_
_entity_poly.entity_id
_entity_poly.type
_entity_poly.pdbx_seq_one_letter_code
_entity_poly.pdbx_strand_id
1 'polypeptide(L)'
;MVGVFVDQSSEEDLSQRRAEEFGFTLYSSIAEALRLGTDALAVDGVLLIGEHGDYPANDKGQKLYPRYEFFSQIVDVFRQDGRSVPVFNDKHLSYSFDKAQQMVGMAKELDFPLLAGSSLPVTFRTPPLELSLGCHIQEALMIGVGGSDAMDFHALEAMQCMVERRHGGETGVASVQLIEGEAVWQAGLEGRWSRRLLEGALARSDSRSGIALSDGRPQDLAHSGQLEELVENPAAYFIDYEDGLQATLLMLNGAVQDWTFAARLQEAEDEVVSLQFLLPGKPNVTYSACLMQKAEEMFVTGRAPYPAERTLLTSGMLERCLESKMDGHRCVETPELRVVYQAPATSQFSGAIEAESSG
;
A
#
# COMPACT_ATOMS: atom_id res chain seq x y z
N MET A 1 -30.02 -0.94 0.94
CA MET A 1 -30.11 0.52 0.72
C MET A 1 -28.72 1.10 0.90
N VAL A 2 -28.39 2.19 0.23
CA VAL A 2 -27.07 2.83 0.31
C VAL A 2 -27.26 4.29 0.71
N GLY A 3 -26.48 4.73 1.70
CA GLY A 3 -26.36 6.14 2.09
C GLY A 3 -24.95 6.61 1.82
N VAL A 4 -24.81 7.81 1.26
CA VAL A 4 -23.51 8.38 0.88
C VAL A 4 -23.37 9.76 1.51
N PHE A 5 -22.20 10.02 2.08
CA PHE A 5 -21.77 11.35 2.49
C PHE A 5 -20.60 11.78 1.58
N VAL A 6 -20.62 13.03 1.12
CA VAL A 6 -19.58 13.64 0.29
C VAL A 6 -19.19 14.96 0.94
N ASP A 7 -17.93 15.07 1.37
CA ASP A 7 -17.45 16.25 2.09
C ASP A 7 -17.28 17.47 1.17
N GLN A 8 -16.79 17.24 -0.04
CA GLN A 8 -16.51 18.28 -1.03
C GLN A 8 -17.01 17.88 -2.41
N SER A 9 -17.67 18.81 -3.10
CA SER A 9 -18.08 18.65 -4.50
C SER A 9 -17.34 19.65 -5.39
N SER A 10 -16.99 19.23 -6.60
CA SER A 10 -16.43 20.06 -7.66
C SER A 10 -17.35 20.07 -8.88
N GLU A 11 -17.03 20.85 -9.92
CA GLU A 11 -17.80 20.85 -11.18
C GLU A 11 -17.81 19.48 -11.88
N GLU A 12 -16.80 18.64 -11.64
CA GLU A 12 -16.67 17.30 -12.20
C GLU A 12 -17.25 16.20 -11.28
N ASP A 13 -17.83 16.57 -10.14
CA ASP A 13 -18.40 15.62 -9.19
C ASP A 13 -19.54 14.80 -9.81
N LEU A 14 -19.42 13.48 -9.70
CA LEU A 14 -20.39 12.53 -10.25
C LEU A 14 -21.45 12.11 -9.23
N SER A 15 -21.31 12.51 -7.96
CA SER A 15 -22.10 11.99 -6.85
C SER A 15 -23.61 12.16 -7.06
N GLN A 16 -24.06 13.36 -7.42
CA GLN A 16 -25.49 13.63 -7.67
C GLN A 16 -26.03 12.80 -8.84
N ARG A 17 -25.29 12.73 -9.96
CA ARG A 17 -25.70 11.97 -11.13
C ARG A 17 -25.79 10.48 -10.83
N ARG A 18 -24.82 9.93 -10.08
CA ARG A 18 -24.81 8.52 -9.68
C ARG A 18 -25.91 8.21 -8.68
N ALA A 19 -26.23 9.14 -7.77
CA ALA A 19 -27.34 9.01 -6.84
C ALA A 19 -28.68 8.86 -7.58
N GLU A 20 -28.91 9.69 -8.60
CA GLU A 20 -30.10 9.61 -9.46
C GLU A 20 -30.14 8.32 -10.31
N GLU A 21 -29.01 7.92 -10.88
CA GLU A 21 -28.90 6.73 -11.73
C GLU A 21 -29.14 5.42 -10.97
N PHE A 22 -28.58 5.31 -9.76
CA PHE A 22 -28.60 4.07 -8.97
C PHE A 22 -29.59 4.10 -7.79
N GLY A 23 -30.28 5.23 -7.57
CA GLY A 23 -31.35 5.36 -6.57
C GLY A 23 -30.86 5.36 -5.12
N PHE A 24 -29.70 5.95 -4.83
CA PHE A 24 -29.20 6.13 -3.46
C PHE A 24 -29.30 7.60 -3.00
N THR A 25 -29.19 7.82 -1.69
CA THR A 25 -29.37 9.16 -1.09
C THR A 25 -28.03 9.75 -0.66
N LEU A 26 -27.81 11.03 -1.01
CA LEU A 26 -26.75 11.86 -0.45
C LEU A 26 -27.23 12.50 0.85
N TYR A 27 -26.48 12.31 1.93
CA TYR A 27 -26.77 12.85 3.26
C TYR A 27 -25.81 13.97 3.62
N SER A 28 -26.22 14.84 4.56
CA SER A 28 -25.44 16.01 4.95
C SER A 28 -24.35 15.71 5.98
N SER A 29 -24.40 14.52 6.60
CA SER A 29 -23.40 14.05 7.57
C SER A 29 -23.18 12.55 7.49
N ILE A 30 -22.03 12.10 8.00
CA ILE A 30 -21.70 10.68 8.16
C ILE A 30 -22.74 9.96 9.03
N ALA A 31 -23.19 10.58 10.12
CA ALA A 31 -24.19 9.99 11.00
C ALA A 31 -25.53 9.74 10.28
N GLU A 32 -26.00 10.72 9.50
CA GLU A 32 -27.22 10.55 8.70
C GLU A 32 -27.07 9.46 7.63
N ALA A 33 -25.91 9.39 6.97
CA ALA A 33 -25.62 8.35 5.97
C ALA A 33 -25.61 6.94 6.58
N LEU A 34 -25.04 6.78 7.77
CA LEU A 34 -24.99 5.50 8.49
C LEU A 34 -26.37 5.06 9.01
N ARG A 35 -27.23 6.01 9.40
CA ARG A 35 -28.58 5.75 9.92
C ARG A 35 -29.65 5.73 8.83
N LEU A 36 -29.30 6.06 7.58
CA LEU A 36 -30.22 6.18 6.44
C LEU A 36 -31.45 7.07 6.74
N GLY A 37 -31.25 8.14 7.51
CA GLY A 37 -32.32 9.05 7.95
C GLY A 37 -33.22 8.51 9.07
N THR A 38 -32.85 7.40 9.72
CA THR A 38 -33.52 6.86 10.91
C THR A 38 -32.76 7.22 12.20
N ASP A 39 -33.26 6.76 13.35
CA ASP A 39 -32.67 7.05 14.67
C ASP A 39 -31.55 6.07 15.09
N ALA A 40 -31.24 5.05 14.27
CA ALA A 40 -30.24 4.04 14.58
C ALA A 40 -29.47 3.55 13.34
N LEU A 41 -28.28 2.97 13.56
CA LEU A 41 -27.42 2.41 12.52
C LEU A 41 -28.22 1.44 11.62
N ALA A 42 -28.28 1.77 10.33
CA ALA A 42 -29.15 1.10 9.36
C ALA A 42 -28.40 0.49 8.16
N VAL A 43 -27.07 0.44 8.23
CA VAL A 43 -26.19 -0.17 7.23
C VAL A 43 -25.49 -1.40 7.79
N ASP A 44 -25.01 -2.29 6.91
CA ASP A 44 -24.30 -3.54 7.27
C ASP A 44 -22.79 -3.49 6.99
N GLY A 45 -22.30 -2.39 6.45
CA GLY A 45 -20.87 -2.15 6.20
C GLY A 45 -20.63 -0.71 5.79
N VAL A 46 -19.38 -0.25 5.92
CA VAL A 46 -18.97 1.12 5.60
C VAL A 46 -17.78 1.12 4.65
N LEU A 47 -17.89 1.87 3.55
CA LEU A 47 -16.82 2.16 2.61
C LEU A 47 -16.33 3.60 2.83
N LEU A 48 -15.15 3.76 3.44
CA LEU A 48 -14.52 5.05 3.68
C LEU A 48 -13.44 5.31 2.62
N ILE A 49 -13.69 6.30 1.77
CA ILE A 49 -12.77 6.74 0.71
C ILE A 49 -12.33 8.18 0.99
N GLY A 50 -11.02 8.39 1.17
CA GLY A 50 -10.43 9.69 1.49
C GLY A 50 -9.28 10.06 0.56
N GLU A 51 -9.51 10.06 -0.76
CA GLU A 51 -8.44 10.20 -1.77
C GLU A 51 -8.48 11.53 -2.57
N HIS A 52 -9.63 12.20 -2.62
CA HIS A 52 -9.85 13.41 -3.42
C HIS A 52 -10.27 14.58 -2.55
N GLY A 53 -10.42 15.76 -3.16
CA GLY A 53 -10.77 17.01 -2.47
C GLY A 53 -9.57 17.92 -2.27
N ASP A 54 -9.84 19.17 -1.87
CA ASP A 54 -8.85 20.16 -1.50
C ASP A 54 -8.65 20.14 0.03
N TYR A 55 -7.50 19.65 0.45
CA TYR A 55 -7.10 19.55 1.85
C TYR A 55 -5.68 20.10 1.98
N PRO A 56 -5.34 20.74 3.10
CA PRO A 56 -4.00 21.28 3.32
C PRO A 56 -2.95 20.17 3.28
N ALA A 57 -1.70 20.56 3.01
CA ALA A 57 -0.54 19.72 3.19
C ALA A 57 0.21 20.12 4.47
N ASN A 58 0.90 19.17 5.11
CA ASN A 58 1.84 19.46 6.20
C ASN A 58 3.27 19.70 5.66
N ASP A 59 4.20 19.99 6.57
CA ASP A 59 5.61 20.25 6.24
C ASP A 59 6.34 19.01 5.68
N LYS A 60 5.80 17.80 5.89
CA LYS A 60 6.28 16.55 5.29
C LYS A 60 5.84 16.39 3.83
N GLY A 61 5.00 17.30 3.32
CA GLY A 61 4.40 17.21 1.98
C GLY A 61 3.19 16.27 1.90
N GLN A 62 2.72 15.75 3.03
CA GLN A 62 1.57 14.86 3.08
C GLN A 62 0.28 15.66 3.00
N LYS A 63 -0.67 15.19 2.20
CA LYS A 63 -2.00 15.78 2.15
C LYS A 63 -2.84 15.29 3.33
N LEU A 64 -3.43 16.23 4.07
CA LEU A 64 -4.15 15.97 5.31
C LEU A 64 -5.58 15.48 5.05
N TYR A 65 -5.69 14.36 4.33
CA TYR A 65 -6.96 13.70 4.06
C TYR A 65 -7.63 13.26 5.37
N PRO A 66 -8.94 13.53 5.55
CA PRO A 66 -9.62 13.40 6.83
C PRO A 66 -10.07 11.96 7.15
N ARG A 67 -9.25 10.96 6.76
CA ARG A 67 -9.59 9.53 6.96
C ARG A 67 -9.84 9.23 8.44
N TYR A 68 -8.98 9.73 9.31
CA TYR A 68 -9.12 9.57 10.76
C TYR A 68 -10.37 10.27 11.30
N GLU A 69 -10.63 11.50 10.86
CA GLU A 69 -11.77 12.29 11.30
C GLU A 69 -13.09 11.66 10.88
N PHE A 70 -13.17 11.14 9.65
CA PHE A 70 -14.34 10.40 9.16
C PHE A 70 -14.50 9.07 9.88
N PHE A 71 -13.40 8.33 10.08
CA PHE A 71 -13.41 7.08 10.83
C PHE A 71 -13.88 7.28 12.28
N SER A 72 -13.42 8.34 12.94
CA SER A 72 -13.82 8.68 14.31
C SER A 72 -15.33 8.97 14.39
N GLN A 73 -15.89 9.70 13.41
CA GLN A 73 -17.33 9.93 13.34
C GLN A 73 -18.14 8.64 13.11
N ILE A 74 -17.62 7.70 12.33
CA ILE A 74 -18.25 6.37 12.17
C ILE A 74 -18.26 5.62 13.52
N VAL A 75 -17.10 5.59 14.20
CA VAL A 75 -16.95 4.96 15.51
C VAL A 75 -17.86 5.60 16.56
N ASP A 76 -18.04 6.92 16.53
CA ASP A 76 -18.96 7.62 17.44
C ASP A 76 -20.41 7.16 17.26
N VAL A 77 -20.85 6.93 16.01
CA VAL A 77 -22.17 6.34 15.73
C VAL A 77 -22.24 4.91 16.25
N PHE A 78 -21.20 4.10 16.06
CA PHE A 78 -21.17 2.73 16.59
C PHE A 78 -21.32 2.69 18.12
N ARG A 79 -20.63 3.60 18.83
CA ARG A 79 -20.74 3.75 20.29
C ARG A 79 -22.12 4.20 20.73
N GLN A 80 -22.70 5.20 20.05
CA GLN A 80 -24.03 5.73 20.38
C GLN A 80 -25.13 4.68 20.18
N ASP A 81 -25.03 3.90 19.11
CA ASP A 81 -26.09 2.97 18.70
C ASP A 81 -25.86 1.55 19.27
N GLY A 82 -24.72 1.31 19.93
CA GLY A 82 -24.37 0.04 20.55
C GLY A 82 -24.17 -1.10 19.55
N ARG A 83 -23.87 -0.79 18.29
CA ARG A 83 -23.68 -1.74 17.19
C ARG A 83 -22.57 -1.23 16.28
N SER A 84 -21.64 -2.12 15.94
CA SER A 84 -20.59 -1.87 14.94
C SER A 84 -20.82 -2.75 13.70
N VAL A 85 -20.24 -2.33 12.58
CA VAL A 85 -20.26 -3.08 11.30
C VAL A 85 -18.89 -3.02 10.64
N PRO A 86 -18.57 -3.93 9.71
CA PRO A 86 -17.30 -3.90 8.99
C PRO A 86 -17.00 -2.55 8.31
N VAL A 87 -15.75 -2.11 8.36
CA VAL A 87 -15.29 -0.85 7.76
C VAL A 87 -14.11 -1.13 6.82
N PHE A 88 -14.24 -0.71 5.57
CA PHE A 88 -13.12 -0.61 4.63
C PHE A 88 -12.61 0.84 4.59
N ASN A 89 -11.30 1.03 4.75
CA ASN A 89 -10.61 2.32 4.62
C ASN A 89 -9.63 2.28 3.44
N ASP A 90 -9.87 3.09 2.42
CA ASP A 90 -8.97 3.16 1.26
C ASP A 90 -7.58 3.75 1.60
N LYS A 91 -6.53 3.03 1.16
CA LYS A 91 -5.08 3.36 1.30
C LYS A 91 -4.58 3.36 2.75
N HIS A 92 -3.58 4.18 3.06
CA HIS A 92 -3.07 4.36 4.41
C HIS A 92 -4.22 4.75 5.34
N LEU A 93 -4.17 4.26 6.57
CA LEU A 93 -5.20 4.56 7.57
C LEU A 93 -5.25 6.06 7.86
N SER A 94 -4.09 6.67 8.06
CA SER A 94 -3.93 8.11 8.23
C SER A 94 -2.52 8.54 7.83
N TYR A 95 -2.34 9.82 7.54
CA TYR A 95 -1.02 10.43 7.34
C TYR A 95 -0.17 10.43 8.62
N SER A 96 -0.81 10.25 9.79
CA SER A 96 -0.18 10.19 11.11
C SER A 96 -0.30 8.77 11.68
N PHE A 97 0.83 8.22 12.12
CA PHE A 97 0.89 6.90 12.73
C PHE A 97 0.07 6.80 14.01
N ASP A 98 0.11 7.83 14.87
CA ASP A 98 -0.71 7.87 16.09
C ASP A 98 -2.21 7.78 15.78
N LYS A 99 -2.66 8.50 14.75
CA LYS A 99 -4.04 8.42 14.26
C LYS A 99 -4.36 7.03 13.71
N ALA A 100 -3.46 6.45 12.91
CA ALA A 100 -3.61 5.10 12.36
C ALA A 100 -3.69 4.03 13.47
N GLN A 101 -2.84 4.14 14.51
CA GLN A 101 -2.89 3.26 15.69
C GLN A 101 -4.22 3.37 16.42
N GLN A 102 -4.73 4.59 16.60
CA GLN A 102 -6.04 4.80 17.20
C GLN A 102 -7.17 4.17 16.37
N MET A 103 -7.12 4.25 15.04
CA MET A 103 -8.12 3.61 14.18
C MET A 103 -8.16 2.08 14.36
N VAL A 104 -6.98 1.43 14.33
CA VAL A 104 -6.89 -0.02 14.58
C VAL A 104 -7.30 -0.36 16.03
N GLY A 105 -6.93 0.48 16.99
CA GLY A 105 -7.31 0.34 18.39
C GLY A 105 -8.83 0.40 18.59
N MET A 106 -9.51 1.36 17.95
CA MET A 106 -10.96 1.50 18.00
C MET A 106 -11.68 0.32 17.33
N ALA A 107 -11.14 -0.23 16.24
CA ALA A 107 -11.68 -1.43 15.60
C ALA A 107 -11.60 -2.65 16.53
N LYS A 108 -10.50 -2.80 17.27
CA LYS A 108 -10.33 -3.85 18.28
C LYS A 108 -11.22 -3.63 19.50
N GLU A 109 -11.35 -2.39 19.98
CA GLU A 109 -12.19 -2.01 21.11
C GLU A 109 -13.67 -2.35 20.87
N LEU A 110 -14.17 -2.06 19.67
CA LEU A 110 -15.57 -2.25 19.29
C LEU A 110 -15.85 -3.53 18.49
N ASP A 111 -14.85 -4.41 18.40
CA ASP A 111 -14.91 -5.74 17.77
C ASP A 111 -15.57 -5.72 16.37
N PHE A 112 -15.10 -4.84 15.48
CA PHE A 112 -15.53 -4.85 14.08
C PHE A 112 -14.40 -5.17 13.10
N PRO A 113 -14.70 -5.87 11.98
CA PRO A 113 -13.72 -6.10 10.93
C PRO A 113 -13.26 -4.79 10.30
N LEU A 114 -11.94 -4.57 10.28
CA LEU A 114 -11.31 -3.46 9.58
C LEU A 114 -10.45 -4.01 8.45
N LEU A 115 -10.68 -3.52 7.24
CA LEU A 115 -9.81 -3.73 6.09
C LEU A 115 -9.30 -2.38 5.60
N ALA A 116 -8.02 -2.28 5.28
CA ALA A 116 -7.44 -1.06 4.75
C ALA A 116 -6.39 -1.38 3.70
N GLY A 117 -5.90 -0.35 3.02
CA GLY A 117 -4.79 -0.48 2.08
C GLY A 117 -5.17 -0.21 0.64
N SER A 118 -4.24 -0.53 -0.25
CA SER A 118 -4.30 -0.20 -1.66
C SER A 118 -4.40 -1.39 -2.59
N SER A 119 -4.50 -1.09 -3.88
CA SER A 119 -4.78 -2.07 -4.93
C SER A 119 -3.56 -2.90 -5.35
N LEU A 120 -2.32 -2.42 -5.19
CA LEU A 120 -1.15 -3.17 -5.64
C LEU A 120 -1.01 -4.55 -4.96
N PRO A 121 -1.17 -4.71 -3.63
CA PRO A 121 -1.13 -6.02 -2.99
C PRO A 121 -2.10 -7.07 -3.56
N VAL A 122 -3.21 -6.62 -4.13
CA VAL A 122 -4.34 -7.45 -4.58
C VAL A 122 -4.52 -7.48 -6.10
N THR A 123 -3.72 -6.72 -6.85
CA THR A 123 -3.73 -6.73 -8.33
C THR A 123 -3.11 -8.01 -8.89
N PHE A 124 -3.08 -8.14 -10.21
CA PHE A 124 -2.43 -9.26 -10.89
C PHE A 124 -0.89 -9.21 -10.72
N ARG A 125 -0.24 -10.36 -10.81
CA ARG A 125 1.22 -10.48 -10.75
C ARG A 125 1.77 -11.21 -11.97
N THR A 126 2.91 -10.77 -12.48
CA THR A 126 3.60 -11.40 -13.62
C THR A 126 5.08 -11.68 -13.29
N PRO A 127 5.50 -12.95 -13.19
CA PRO A 127 4.68 -14.16 -13.14
C PRO A 127 3.75 -14.14 -11.91
N PRO A 128 2.73 -15.03 -11.83
CA PRO A 128 1.83 -15.13 -10.67
C PRO A 128 2.54 -15.74 -9.45
N LEU A 129 3.56 -15.03 -8.97
CA LEU A 129 4.44 -15.44 -7.88
C LEU A 129 3.81 -15.05 -6.53
N GLU A 130 3.74 -16.02 -5.64
CA GLU A 130 3.56 -15.83 -4.20
C GLU A 130 4.73 -16.50 -3.49
N LEU A 131 5.30 -15.84 -2.49
CA LEU A 131 6.30 -16.49 -1.66
C LEU A 131 5.62 -17.55 -0.78
N SER A 132 6.28 -18.68 -0.56
CA SER A 132 5.78 -19.67 0.40
C SER A 132 5.66 -19.05 1.79
N LEU A 133 4.57 -19.35 2.51
CA LEU A 133 4.46 -18.94 3.91
C LEU A 133 5.59 -19.55 4.72
N GLY A 134 6.21 -18.74 5.56
CA GLY A 134 7.32 -19.15 6.40
C GLY A 134 8.65 -19.27 5.67
N CYS A 135 8.77 -18.80 4.42
CA CYS A 135 10.06 -18.81 3.72
C CYS A 135 11.08 -17.90 4.40
N HIS A 136 12.35 -18.22 4.22
CA HIS A 136 13.44 -17.38 4.72
C HIS A 136 13.88 -16.37 3.64
N ILE A 137 13.58 -15.08 3.86
CA ILE A 137 13.98 -13.98 2.97
C ILE A 137 15.27 -13.37 3.51
N GLN A 138 16.31 -13.28 2.68
CA GLN A 138 17.59 -12.67 3.06
C GLN A 138 17.60 -11.16 2.83
N GLU A 139 17.08 -10.74 1.67
CA GLU A 139 17.06 -9.35 1.23
C GLU A 139 15.91 -9.17 0.22
N ALA A 140 15.28 -8.00 0.23
CA ALA A 140 14.21 -7.65 -0.70
C ALA A 140 14.42 -6.25 -1.32
N LEU A 141 13.99 -6.09 -2.56
CA LEU A 141 14.01 -4.82 -3.28
C LEU A 141 12.71 -4.62 -4.05
N MET A 142 12.15 -3.42 -3.92
CA MET A 142 11.00 -2.95 -4.68
C MET A 142 11.41 -1.77 -5.56
N ILE A 143 10.93 -1.74 -6.80
CA ILE A 143 10.97 -0.55 -7.66
C ILE A 143 9.56 0.04 -7.69
N GLY A 144 9.46 1.32 -7.39
CA GLY A 144 8.25 2.11 -7.48
C GLY A 144 8.43 3.35 -8.36
N VAL A 145 7.29 3.96 -8.71
CA VAL A 145 7.21 5.19 -9.49
C VAL A 145 6.07 6.06 -8.97
N GLY A 146 6.17 7.36 -9.22
CA GLY A 146 5.18 8.37 -8.89
C GLY A 146 5.67 9.41 -7.88
N GLY A 147 4.72 10.24 -7.42
CA GLY A 147 4.99 11.33 -6.46
C GLY A 147 5.07 10.84 -5.03
N SER A 148 5.84 11.56 -4.22
CA SER A 148 6.08 11.22 -2.81
C SER A 148 4.78 11.19 -1.97
N ASP A 149 4.83 10.51 -0.83
CA ASP A 149 3.71 10.19 0.07
C ASP A 149 2.72 9.18 -0.55
N ALA A 150 1.93 9.61 -1.53
CA ALA A 150 0.85 8.76 -2.06
C ALA A 150 1.37 7.52 -2.79
N MET A 151 2.35 7.67 -3.69
CA MET A 151 2.86 6.55 -4.49
C MET A 151 3.91 5.74 -3.74
N ASP A 152 4.63 6.39 -2.82
CA ASP A 152 5.53 5.73 -1.86
C ASP A 152 4.73 4.72 -1.01
N PHE A 153 3.56 5.12 -0.50
CA PHE A 153 2.67 4.24 0.26
C PHE A 153 2.31 2.98 -0.56
N HIS A 154 1.87 3.17 -1.80
CA HIS A 154 1.50 2.06 -2.68
C HIS A 154 2.67 1.09 -2.87
N ALA A 155 3.88 1.59 -3.14
CA ALA A 155 5.05 0.76 -3.36
C ALA A 155 5.51 0.05 -2.08
N LEU A 156 5.51 0.74 -0.94
CA LEU A 156 5.82 0.14 0.37
C LEU A 156 4.81 -0.95 0.74
N GLU A 157 3.51 -0.74 0.49
CA GLU A 157 2.50 -1.74 0.80
C GLU A 157 2.60 -2.99 -0.08
N ALA A 158 2.92 -2.80 -1.36
CA ALA A 158 3.19 -3.89 -2.30
C ALA A 158 4.43 -4.69 -1.88
N MET A 159 5.50 -4.02 -1.44
CA MET A 159 6.67 -4.70 -0.89
C MET A 159 6.31 -5.45 0.40
N GLN A 160 5.59 -4.80 1.31
CA GLN A 160 5.18 -5.35 2.60
C GLN A 160 4.36 -6.64 2.45
N CYS A 161 3.42 -6.69 1.49
CA CYS A 161 2.60 -7.89 1.28
C CYS A 161 3.41 -9.11 0.79
N MET A 162 4.60 -8.89 0.23
CA MET A 162 5.51 -9.97 -0.15
C MET A 162 6.33 -10.43 1.05
N VAL A 163 6.95 -9.49 1.77
CA VAL A 163 7.91 -9.82 2.85
C VAL A 163 7.25 -10.24 4.16
N GLU A 164 5.98 -9.92 4.40
CA GLU A 164 5.25 -10.40 5.58
C GLU A 164 5.08 -11.94 5.64
N ARG A 165 5.27 -12.62 4.50
CA ARG A 165 5.14 -14.08 4.38
C ARG A 165 6.36 -14.84 4.88
N ARG A 166 7.39 -14.11 5.36
CA ARG A 166 8.63 -14.69 5.86
C ARG A 166 8.44 -15.52 7.13
N HIS A 167 9.46 -16.31 7.46
CA HIS A 167 9.51 -17.13 8.66
C HIS A 167 9.19 -16.31 9.93
N GLY A 168 8.12 -16.69 10.64
CA GLY A 168 7.68 -16.02 11.86
C GLY A 168 6.59 -14.95 11.66
N GLY A 169 6.31 -14.54 10.42
CA GLY A 169 5.39 -13.46 10.10
C GLY A 169 6.03 -12.08 10.26
N GLU A 170 5.20 -11.03 10.36
CA GLU A 170 5.69 -9.68 10.58
C GLU A 170 6.06 -9.46 12.06
N THR A 171 7.27 -8.94 12.30
CA THR A 171 7.87 -8.73 13.63
C THR A 171 8.00 -7.26 14.03
N GLY A 172 7.79 -6.35 13.09
CA GLY A 172 7.99 -4.91 13.24
C GLY A 172 9.25 -4.41 12.56
N VAL A 173 9.37 -3.08 12.49
CA VAL A 173 10.47 -2.36 11.85
C VAL A 173 11.33 -1.71 12.92
N ALA A 174 12.64 -1.98 12.88
CA ALA A 174 13.62 -1.49 13.85
C ALA A 174 14.10 -0.08 13.50
N SER A 175 14.37 0.18 12.22
CA SER A 175 14.75 1.50 11.73
C SER A 175 14.40 1.73 10.27
N VAL A 176 14.30 3.00 9.89
CA VAL A 176 14.11 3.43 8.50
C VAL A 176 15.05 4.58 8.13
N GLN A 177 15.34 4.72 6.84
CA GLN A 177 16.04 5.89 6.31
C GLN A 177 15.57 6.20 4.88
N LEU A 178 15.30 7.48 4.60
CA LEU A 178 15.03 7.98 3.25
C LEU A 178 16.20 8.84 2.77
N ILE A 179 16.85 8.44 1.66
CA ILE A 179 17.86 9.24 0.96
C ILE A 179 17.38 9.58 -0.46
N GLU A 180 17.87 10.68 -1.01
CA GLU A 180 17.48 11.18 -2.34
C GLU A 180 18.69 11.60 -3.17
N GLY A 181 18.51 11.67 -4.49
CA GLY A 181 19.51 12.18 -5.43
C GLY A 181 20.75 11.30 -5.52
N GLU A 182 21.92 11.92 -5.73
CA GLU A 182 23.19 11.24 -5.94
C GLU A 182 23.56 10.24 -4.82
N ALA A 183 23.13 10.52 -3.58
CA ALA A 183 23.36 9.62 -2.46
C ALA A 183 22.77 8.22 -2.67
N VAL A 184 21.67 8.10 -3.45
CA VAL A 184 21.06 6.81 -3.80
C VAL A 184 22.01 5.95 -4.63
N TRP A 185 22.68 6.55 -5.61
CA TRP A 185 23.63 5.85 -6.47
C TRP A 185 24.91 5.49 -5.72
N GLN A 186 25.42 6.39 -4.89
CA GLN A 186 26.55 6.11 -4.02
C GLN A 186 26.25 4.94 -3.06
N ALA A 187 25.05 4.92 -2.46
CA ALA A 187 24.62 3.81 -1.62
C ALA A 187 24.59 2.47 -2.38
N GLY A 188 24.27 2.47 -3.68
CA GLY A 188 24.35 1.29 -4.54
C GLY A 188 25.77 0.82 -4.79
N LEU A 189 26.70 1.74 -5.03
CA LEU A 189 28.13 1.44 -5.17
C LEU A 189 28.74 0.88 -3.87
N GLU A 190 28.25 1.35 -2.73
CA GLU A 190 28.64 0.87 -1.39
C GLU A 190 27.95 -0.46 -1.01
N GLY A 191 27.03 -0.96 -1.83
CA GLY A 191 26.33 -2.22 -1.58
C GLY A 191 25.24 -2.13 -0.50
N ARG A 192 24.74 -0.93 -0.18
CA ARG A 192 23.62 -0.74 0.76
C ARG A 192 22.29 -1.24 0.23
N TRP A 193 22.17 -1.36 -1.09
CA TRP A 193 21.10 -2.08 -1.77
C TRP A 193 21.69 -2.97 -2.85
N SER A 194 21.09 -4.13 -3.09
CA SER A 194 21.63 -5.12 -4.01
C SER A 194 21.38 -4.81 -5.49
N ARG A 195 22.46 -4.60 -6.23
CA ARG A 195 22.42 -4.49 -7.70
C ARG A 195 21.84 -5.74 -8.36
N ARG A 196 22.07 -6.91 -7.77
CA ARG A 196 21.52 -8.17 -8.26
C ARG A 196 20.00 -8.25 -8.10
N LEU A 197 19.43 -7.69 -7.03
CA LEU A 197 17.98 -7.57 -6.88
C LEU A 197 17.40 -6.50 -7.80
N LEU A 198 18.09 -5.37 -7.98
CA LEU A 198 17.71 -4.34 -8.96
C LEU A 198 17.60 -4.94 -10.37
N GLU A 199 18.58 -5.73 -10.80
CA GLU A 199 18.53 -6.46 -12.08
C GLU A 199 17.28 -7.36 -12.16
N GLY A 200 17.01 -8.14 -11.11
CA GLY A 200 15.87 -9.05 -11.07
C GLY A 200 14.51 -8.33 -11.14
N ALA A 201 14.40 -7.17 -10.50
CA ALA A 201 13.20 -6.33 -10.52
C ALA A 201 13.03 -5.66 -11.90
N LEU A 202 14.08 -4.99 -12.41
CA LEU A 202 14.07 -4.38 -13.75
C LEU A 202 13.77 -5.40 -14.85
N ALA A 203 14.24 -6.65 -14.71
CA ALA A 203 13.95 -7.74 -15.64
C ALA A 203 12.44 -8.03 -15.82
N ARG A 204 11.60 -7.66 -14.84
CA ARG A 204 10.14 -7.82 -14.88
C ARG A 204 9.39 -6.61 -15.42
N SER A 205 10.05 -5.46 -15.54
CA SER A 205 9.44 -4.25 -16.09
C SER A 205 9.17 -4.40 -17.59
N ASP A 206 7.95 -4.07 -18.01
CA ASP A 206 7.52 -4.00 -19.41
C ASP A 206 7.33 -2.54 -19.90
N SER A 207 7.60 -1.56 -19.04
CA SER A 207 7.44 -0.12 -19.31
C SER A 207 8.75 0.67 -19.30
N ARG A 208 9.88 0.01 -19.62
CA ARG A 208 11.20 0.64 -19.64
C ARG A 208 11.25 1.82 -20.62
N SER A 209 11.76 2.95 -20.13
CA SER A 209 11.95 4.19 -20.87
C SER A 209 13.27 4.19 -21.68
N GLY A 210 13.63 5.35 -22.23
CA GLY A 210 14.89 5.55 -22.93
C GLY A 210 14.84 5.09 -24.39
N ILE A 211 15.88 4.40 -24.84
CA ILE A 211 16.03 3.96 -26.24
C ILE A 211 14.94 2.95 -26.61
N ALA A 212 14.40 2.22 -25.63
CA ALA A 212 13.28 1.32 -25.83
C ALA A 212 12.04 2.03 -26.40
N LEU A 213 11.78 3.29 -26.00
CA LEU A 213 10.62 4.06 -26.51
C LEU A 213 10.87 4.67 -27.89
N SER A 214 12.12 5.05 -28.20
CA SER A 214 12.45 5.72 -29.47
C SER A 214 12.82 4.76 -30.61
N ASP A 215 13.40 3.61 -30.29
CA ASP A 215 14.02 2.68 -31.24
C ASP A 215 13.54 1.22 -31.05
N GLY A 216 12.70 0.94 -30.06
CA GLY A 216 12.06 -0.37 -29.86
C GLY A 216 13.00 -1.53 -29.49
N ARG A 217 14.29 -1.26 -29.30
CA ARG A 217 15.27 -2.27 -28.89
C ARG A 217 15.26 -2.48 -27.38
N PRO A 218 15.49 -3.72 -26.88
CA PRO A 218 15.70 -3.96 -25.46
C PRO A 218 16.87 -3.13 -24.93
N GLN A 219 16.69 -2.55 -23.76
CA GLN A 219 17.73 -1.79 -23.05
C GLN A 219 18.06 -2.48 -21.73
N ASP A 220 19.35 -2.71 -21.49
CA ASP A 220 19.87 -3.17 -20.20
C ASP A 220 20.08 -1.96 -19.28
N LEU A 221 19.03 -1.56 -18.58
CA LEU A 221 19.09 -0.45 -17.63
C LEU A 221 20.01 -0.75 -16.44
N ALA A 222 20.22 -2.03 -16.09
CA ALA A 222 21.01 -2.37 -14.91
C ALA A 222 22.52 -2.18 -15.10
N HIS A 223 23.03 -2.18 -16.35
CA HIS A 223 24.47 -2.13 -16.62
C HIS A 223 24.90 -1.03 -17.60
N SER A 224 23.98 -0.37 -18.30
CA SER A 224 24.35 0.58 -19.35
C SER A 224 24.74 1.98 -18.85
N GLY A 225 24.55 2.29 -17.57
CA GLY A 225 24.68 3.65 -17.02
C GLY A 225 23.52 4.59 -17.41
N GLN A 226 22.56 4.09 -18.18
CA GLN A 226 21.40 4.86 -18.63
C GLN A 226 20.35 5.01 -17.52
N LEU A 227 20.36 4.15 -16.51
CA LEU A 227 19.41 4.24 -15.41
C LEU A 227 19.61 5.56 -14.65
N GLU A 228 20.85 5.89 -14.34
CA GLU A 228 21.25 7.11 -13.63
C GLU A 228 20.99 8.37 -14.46
N GLU A 229 21.11 8.29 -15.79
CA GLU A 229 20.76 9.39 -16.71
C GLU A 229 19.24 9.60 -16.82
N LEU A 230 18.44 8.53 -16.80
CA LEU A 230 16.99 8.59 -16.96
C LEU A 230 16.27 9.00 -15.66
N VAL A 231 16.87 8.70 -14.50
CA VAL A 231 16.27 8.98 -13.19
C VAL A 231 16.94 10.21 -12.58
N GLU A 232 16.40 11.38 -12.89
CA GLU A 232 16.96 12.67 -12.45
C GLU A 232 16.97 12.84 -10.93
N ASN A 233 15.94 12.33 -10.24
CA ASN A 233 15.76 12.49 -8.79
C ASN A 233 15.34 11.14 -8.17
N PRO A 234 16.28 10.19 -8.00
CA PRO A 234 15.97 8.92 -7.35
C PRO A 234 15.70 9.14 -5.86
N ALA A 235 14.92 8.23 -5.25
CA ALA A 235 14.80 8.11 -3.81
C ALA A 235 14.96 6.65 -3.39
N ALA A 236 15.58 6.41 -2.24
CA ALA A 236 15.72 5.09 -1.64
C ALA A 236 15.22 5.09 -0.19
N TYR A 237 14.30 4.17 0.10
CA TYR A 237 13.76 3.92 1.43
C TYR A 237 14.39 2.62 1.93
N PHE A 238 15.29 2.73 2.90
CA PHE A 238 15.87 1.58 3.59
C PHE A 238 15.01 1.22 4.80
N ILE A 239 14.70 -0.06 4.94
CA ILE A 239 13.87 -0.60 6.01
C ILE A 239 14.62 -1.77 6.62
N ASP A 240 14.98 -1.63 7.89
CA ASP A 240 15.57 -2.70 8.69
C ASP A 240 14.48 -3.25 9.62
N TYR A 241 14.14 -4.52 9.45
CA TYR A 241 13.14 -5.21 10.27
C TYR A 241 13.74 -5.74 11.58
N GLU A 242 12.91 -5.92 12.60
CA GLU A 242 13.31 -6.42 13.93
C GLU A 242 13.91 -7.84 13.90
N ASP A 243 13.60 -8.63 12.87
CA ASP A 243 14.15 -9.97 12.66
C ASP A 243 15.43 -10.01 11.81
N GLY A 244 15.93 -8.85 11.41
CA GLY A 244 17.16 -8.69 10.64
C GLY A 244 16.98 -8.73 9.12
N LEU A 245 15.75 -8.86 8.60
CA LEU A 245 15.49 -8.65 7.17
C LEU A 245 15.82 -7.19 6.81
N GLN A 246 16.50 -7.00 5.68
CA GLN A 246 16.71 -5.70 5.07
C GLN A 246 15.91 -5.60 3.76
N ALA A 247 15.14 -4.53 3.62
CA ALA A 247 14.40 -4.24 2.41
C ALA A 247 14.69 -2.83 1.90
N THR A 248 14.71 -2.67 0.57
CA THR A 248 14.90 -1.36 -0.07
C THR A 248 13.77 -1.09 -1.06
N LEU A 249 13.11 0.06 -0.95
CA LEU A 249 12.30 0.61 -2.03
C LEU A 249 13.11 1.67 -2.79
N LEU A 250 13.23 1.50 -4.11
CA LEU A 250 13.80 2.49 -5.03
C LEU A 250 12.69 3.15 -5.85
N MET A 251 12.59 4.48 -5.78
CA MET A 251 11.70 5.26 -6.62
C MET A 251 12.47 5.71 -7.88
N LEU A 252 12.19 5.08 -9.01
CA LEU A 252 12.98 5.21 -10.26
C LEU A 252 12.20 5.96 -11.35
N ASN A 253 11.63 7.10 -10.98
CA ASN A 253 10.89 7.98 -11.88
C ASN A 253 11.71 8.32 -13.13
N GLY A 254 11.14 8.07 -14.31
CA GLY A 254 11.78 8.36 -15.60
C GLY A 254 12.35 7.13 -16.30
N ALA A 255 12.81 6.11 -15.56
CA ALA A 255 13.36 4.88 -16.15
C ALA A 255 12.32 3.79 -16.42
N VAL A 256 11.28 3.71 -15.60
CA VAL A 256 10.15 2.77 -15.73
C VAL A 256 8.83 3.48 -15.40
N GLN A 257 7.71 2.82 -15.66
CA GLN A 257 6.35 3.30 -15.32
C GLN A 257 5.52 2.22 -14.58
N ASP A 258 6.18 1.16 -14.12
CA ASP A 258 5.57 0.01 -13.44
C ASP A 258 6.20 -0.27 -12.07
N TRP A 259 5.63 -1.23 -11.34
CA TRP A 259 6.04 -1.64 -10.01
C TRP A 259 6.55 -3.06 -10.05
N THR A 260 7.78 -3.28 -9.60
CA THR A 260 8.43 -4.59 -9.65
C THR A 260 9.10 -4.91 -8.32
N PHE A 261 9.14 -6.19 -7.99
CA PHE A 261 9.71 -6.69 -6.74
C PHE A 261 10.72 -7.80 -7.06
N ALA A 262 11.79 -7.85 -6.27
CA ALA A 262 12.75 -8.93 -6.27
C ALA A 262 13.16 -9.28 -4.84
N ALA A 263 13.39 -10.56 -4.57
CA ALA A 263 13.91 -11.02 -3.29
C ALA A 263 14.91 -12.16 -3.48
N ARG A 264 15.82 -12.27 -2.52
CA ARG A 264 16.71 -13.43 -2.35
C ARG A 264 16.18 -14.30 -1.23
N LEU A 265 15.93 -15.57 -1.54
CA LEU A 265 15.51 -16.57 -0.56
C LEU A 265 16.73 -17.35 -0.06
N GLN A 266 16.76 -17.71 1.22
CA GLN A 266 17.86 -18.49 1.79
C GLN A 266 17.93 -19.91 1.23
N GLU A 267 16.79 -20.49 0.87
CA GLU A 267 16.67 -21.89 0.40
C GLU A 267 17.17 -22.08 -1.04
N ALA A 268 17.40 -21.00 -1.77
CA ALA A 268 17.87 -21.02 -3.16
C ALA A 268 19.08 -20.09 -3.30
N GLU A 269 20.26 -20.58 -2.88
CA GLU A 269 21.53 -19.88 -3.08
C GLU A 269 21.65 -19.49 -4.57
N ASP A 270 21.86 -18.19 -4.81
CA ASP A 270 21.95 -17.52 -6.12
C ASP A 270 20.66 -17.28 -6.94
N GLU A 271 19.49 -17.75 -6.51
CA GLU A 271 18.24 -17.47 -7.22
C GLU A 271 17.57 -16.18 -6.72
N VAL A 272 17.31 -15.25 -7.64
CA VAL A 272 16.47 -14.07 -7.39
C VAL A 272 15.07 -14.40 -7.89
N VAL A 273 14.10 -14.42 -6.98
CA VAL A 273 12.69 -14.45 -7.35
C VAL A 273 12.23 -13.03 -7.60
N SER A 274 11.46 -12.81 -8.67
CA SER A 274 10.98 -11.47 -9.00
C SER A 274 9.65 -11.50 -9.72
N LEU A 275 8.87 -10.43 -9.58
CA LEU A 275 7.59 -10.21 -10.25
C LEU A 275 7.35 -8.74 -10.59
N GLN A 276 6.39 -8.51 -11.46
CA GLN A 276 5.73 -7.23 -11.68
C GLN A 276 4.35 -7.25 -11.02
N PHE A 277 3.97 -6.18 -10.33
CA PHE A 277 2.58 -5.91 -9.97
C PHE A 277 1.89 -5.30 -11.20
N LEU A 278 1.15 -6.13 -11.92
CA LEU A 278 0.61 -5.79 -13.23
C LEU A 278 -0.63 -4.91 -13.07
N LEU A 279 -0.55 -3.71 -13.66
CA LEU A 279 -1.70 -2.84 -13.86
C LEU A 279 -2.12 -2.85 -15.35
N PRO A 280 -3.43 -2.81 -15.65
CA PRO A 280 -3.90 -2.69 -17.02
C PRO A 280 -3.52 -1.31 -17.61
N GLY A 281 -3.40 -1.25 -18.93
CA GLY A 281 -3.23 0.01 -19.64
C GLY A 281 -4.41 0.96 -19.45
N LYS A 282 -4.13 2.27 -19.39
CA LYS A 282 -5.16 3.32 -19.30
C LYS A 282 -6.13 3.24 -20.49
N PRO A 283 -7.44 3.51 -20.30
CA PRO A 283 -8.10 4.04 -19.11
C PRO A 283 -8.61 2.97 -18.12
N ASN A 284 -8.24 1.70 -18.27
CA ASN A 284 -8.75 0.63 -17.42
C ASN A 284 -8.14 0.71 -16.00
N VAL A 285 -8.96 0.49 -14.98
CA VAL A 285 -8.59 0.50 -13.54
C VAL A 285 -9.01 -0.79 -12.83
N THR A 286 -8.88 -1.93 -13.50
CA THR A 286 -9.28 -3.26 -12.95
C THR A 286 -8.67 -3.54 -11.57
N TYR A 287 -7.48 -3.01 -11.27
CA TYR A 287 -6.87 -3.10 -9.95
C TYR A 287 -7.75 -2.54 -8.81
N SER A 288 -8.57 -1.51 -9.08
CA SER A 288 -9.53 -0.99 -8.11
C SER A 288 -10.70 -1.95 -7.92
N ALA A 289 -11.13 -2.65 -8.98
CA ALA A 289 -12.15 -3.69 -8.86
C ALA A 289 -11.63 -4.88 -8.04
N CYS A 290 -10.36 -5.27 -8.20
CA CYS A 290 -9.70 -6.28 -7.36
C CYS A 290 -9.71 -5.89 -5.87
N LEU A 291 -9.45 -4.62 -5.56
CA LEU A 291 -9.53 -4.11 -4.18
C LEU A 291 -10.96 -4.09 -3.65
N MET A 292 -11.93 -3.64 -4.45
CA MET A 292 -13.34 -3.64 -4.05
C MET A 292 -13.90 -5.05 -3.85
N GLN A 293 -13.40 -6.04 -4.58
CA GLN A 293 -13.74 -7.45 -4.32
C GLN A 293 -13.33 -7.88 -2.91
N LYS A 294 -12.22 -7.35 -2.37
CA LYS A 294 -11.77 -7.64 -0.99
C LYS A 294 -12.60 -6.92 0.07
N ALA A 295 -13.04 -5.70 -0.21
CA ALA A 295 -14.03 -5.02 0.62
C ALA A 295 -15.37 -5.79 0.64
N GLU A 296 -15.84 -6.24 -0.52
CA GLU A 296 -17.05 -7.06 -0.64
C GLU A 296 -16.91 -8.39 0.12
N GLU A 297 -15.78 -9.11 -0.05
CA GLU A 297 -15.48 -10.34 0.68
C GLU A 297 -15.63 -10.14 2.20
N MET A 298 -15.09 -9.04 2.73
CA MET A 298 -15.24 -8.71 4.15
C MET A 298 -16.68 -8.38 4.53
N PHE A 299 -17.41 -7.60 3.72
CA PHE A 299 -18.80 -7.24 4.01
C PHE A 299 -19.72 -8.47 4.01
N VAL A 300 -19.51 -9.42 3.11
CA VAL A 300 -20.31 -10.65 3.02
C VAL A 300 -19.97 -11.64 4.14
N THR A 301 -18.68 -11.79 4.46
CA THR A 301 -18.22 -12.82 5.43
C THR A 301 -18.13 -12.31 6.87
N GLY A 302 -18.12 -11.00 7.07
CA GLY A 302 -17.81 -10.37 8.35
C GLY A 302 -16.35 -10.60 8.79
N ARG A 303 -15.43 -10.87 7.86
CA ARG A 303 -14.00 -11.15 8.17
C ARG A 303 -13.09 -10.44 7.17
N ALA A 304 -12.12 -9.70 7.68
CA ALA A 304 -11.09 -9.09 6.83
C ALA A 304 -10.21 -10.19 6.20
N PRO A 305 -10.01 -10.19 4.87
CA PRO A 305 -9.23 -11.24 4.18
C PRO A 305 -7.72 -11.15 4.44
N TYR A 306 -7.24 -10.01 4.93
CA TYR A 306 -5.86 -9.77 5.36
C TYR A 306 -5.83 -8.71 6.48
N PRO A 307 -4.78 -8.70 7.33
CA PRO A 307 -4.77 -7.88 8.54
C PRO A 307 -4.60 -6.38 8.26
N ALA A 308 -5.37 -5.55 8.97
CA ALA A 308 -5.20 -4.09 8.94
C ALA A 308 -3.84 -3.65 9.51
N GLU A 309 -3.21 -4.49 10.33
CA GLU A 309 -1.87 -4.30 10.86
C GLU A 309 -0.80 -4.13 9.76
N ARG A 310 -0.99 -4.75 8.58
CA ARG A 310 -0.13 -4.51 7.41
C ARG A 310 -0.14 -3.03 7.03
N THR A 311 -1.32 -2.47 6.82
CA THR A 311 -1.48 -1.07 6.42
C THR A 311 -1.06 -0.11 7.54
N LEU A 312 -1.28 -0.48 8.81
CA LEU A 312 -0.77 0.26 9.97
C LEU A 312 0.75 0.37 9.95
N LEU A 313 1.46 -0.75 9.78
CA LEU A 313 2.92 -0.77 9.70
C LEU A 313 3.40 0.07 8.51
N THR A 314 2.79 -0.09 7.34
CA THR A 314 3.16 0.69 6.13
C THR A 314 2.93 2.19 6.30
N SER A 315 1.85 2.59 6.96
CA SER A 315 1.57 4.00 7.26
C SER A 315 2.65 4.60 8.18
N GLY A 316 3.05 3.83 9.20
CA GLY A 316 4.13 4.22 10.11
C GLY A 316 5.51 4.29 9.43
N MET A 317 5.86 3.27 8.62
CA MET A 317 7.11 3.25 7.85
C MET A 317 7.25 4.48 6.97
N LEU A 318 6.20 4.83 6.23
CA LEU A 318 6.19 6.00 5.35
C LEU A 318 6.36 7.29 6.15
N GLU A 319 5.59 7.48 7.22
CA GLU A 319 5.68 8.70 8.04
C GLU A 319 7.10 8.90 8.60
N ARG A 320 7.71 7.83 9.13
CA ARG A 320 9.08 7.85 9.66
C ARG A 320 10.14 8.09 8.57
N CYS A 321 9.92 7.59 7.35
CA CYS A 321 10.78 7.90 6.21
C CYS A 321 10.71 9.38 5.82
N LEU A 322 9.52 9.98 5.83
CA LEU A 322 9.36 11.40 5.55
C LEU A 322 10.01 12.27 6.65
N GLU A 323 9.97 11.83 7.91
CA GLU A 323 10.72 12.46 9.00
C GLU A 323 12.24 12.32 8.82
N SER A 324 12.72 11.15 8.41
CA SER A 324 14.13 10.95 8.06
C SER A 324 14.59 11.98 7.01
N LYS A 325 13.81 12.20 5.96
CA LYS A 325 14.06 13.23 4.95
C LYS A 325 14.09 14.64 5.52
N MET A 326 13.09 15.03 6.34
CA MET A 326 13.05 16.35 6.97
C MET A 326 14.25 16.59 7.90
N ASP A 327 14.72 15.55 8.58
CA ASP A 327 15.85 15.59 9.51
C ASP A 327 17.22 15.37 8.80
N GLY A 328 17.31 15.72 7.53
CA GLY A 328 18.57 15.68 6.77
C GLY A 328 19.02 14.25 6.41
N HIS A 329 18.05 13.39 6.08
CA HIS A 329 18.26 12.00 5.66
C HIS A 329 18.89 11.10 6.75
N ARG A 330 18.69 11.41 8.02
CA ARG A 330 19.23 10.57 9.12
C ARG A 330 18.48 9.24 9.21
N CYS A 331 19.17 8.20 9.70
CA CYS A 331 18.49 6.99 10.13
C CYS A 331 17.59 7.29 11.36
N VAL A 332 16.38 6.72 11.37
CA VAL A 332 15.38 6.90 12.43
C VAL A 332 15.07 5.52 13.02
N GLU A 333 15.31 5.36 14.33
CA GLU A 333 14.88 4.18 15.07
C GLU A 333 13.37 4.24 15.31
N THR A 334 12.69 3.09 15.25
CA THR A 334 11.22 3.02 15.24
C THR A 334 10.65 2.02 16.25
N PRO A 335 10.93 2.17 17.56
CA PRO A 335 10.43 1.25 18.59
C PRO A 335 8.89 1.14 18.64
N GLU A 336 8.18 2.18 18.18
CA GLU A 336 6.72 2.21 18.07
C GLU A 336 6.17 1.41 16.87
N LEU A 337 7.02 1.05 15.90
CA LEU A 337 6.66 0.23 14.72
C LEU A 337 6.83 -1.28 14.98
N ARG A 338 6.84 -1.71 16.25
CA ARG A 338 6.75 -3.12 16.66
C ARG A 338 5.33 -3.68 16.48
N VAL A 339 4.83 -3.62 15.25
CA VAL A 339 3.52 -4.12 14.86
C VAL A 339 3.70 -5.57 14.40
N VAL A 340 3.17 -6.52 15.18
CA VAL A 340 3.32 -7.96 14.93
C VAL A 340 2.02 -8.55 14.38
N TYR A 341 2.09 -9.28 13.28
CA TYR A 341 0.94 -9.98 12.70
C TYR A 341 1.35 -11.15 11.80
N GLN A 342 0.39 -11.98 11.41
CA GLN A 342 0.60 -13.08 10.47
C GLN A 342 0.02 -12.75 9.09
N ALA A 343 0.77 -13.06 8.04
CA ALA A 343 0.31 -12.97 6.67
C ALA A 343 -0.91 -13.89 6.42
N PRO A 344 -1.82 -13.54 5.51
CA PRO A 344 -2.93 -14.41 5.16
C PRO A 344 -2.41 -15.69 4.51
N ALA A 345 -2.96 -16.83 4.91
CA ALA A 345 -2.50 -18.12 4.39
C ALA A 345 -2.78 -18.25 2.88
N THR A 346 -3.97 -17.86 2.48
CA THR A 346 -4.40 -17.79 1.08
C THR A 346 -3.84 -16.54 0.42
N SER A 347 -3.32 -16.69 -0.81
CA SER A 347 -2.95 -15.58 -1.68
C SER A 347 -4.11 -14.61 -1.88
N GLN A 348 -3.80 -13.32 -1.81
CA GLN A 348 -4.80 -12.25 -1.94
C GLN A 348 -4.76 -11.52 -3.28
N PHE A 349 -3.76 -11.84 -4.12
CA PHE A 349 -3.62 -11.23 -5.44
C PHE A 349 -4.57 -11.87 -6.46
N SER A 350 -4.97 -11.07 -7.44
CA SER A 350 -5.90 -11.53 -8.47
C SER A 350 -5.21 -12.47 -9.46
N GLY A 351 -5.86 -13.58 -9.77
CA GLY A 351 -5.28 -14.62 -10.62
C GLY A 351 -4.30 -15.55 -9.90
N ALA A 352 -4.31 -15.57 -8.56
CA ALA A 352 -3.63 -16.59 -7.79
C ALA A 352 -4.13 -17.98 -8.20
N ILE A 353 -3.20 -18.88 -8.50
CA ILE A 353 -3.52 -20.28 -8.76
C ILE A 353 -3.79 -20.89 -7.39
N GLU A 354 -5.02 -21.34 -7.15
CA GLU A 354 -5.34 -22.12 -5.96
C GLU A 354 -4.43 -23.36 -5.98
N ALA A 355 -3.60 -23.52 -4.94
CA ALA A 355 -2.88 -24.76 -4.77
C ALA A 355 -3.95 -25.85 -4.60
N GLU A 356 -4.02 -26.78 -5.56
CA GLU A 356 -4.87 -27.97 -5.42
C GLU A 356 -4.60 -28.57 -4.04
N SER A 357 -5.62 -28.60 -3.19
CA SER A 357 -5.56 -29.30 -1.93
C SER A 357 -5.18 -30.74 -2.25
N SER A 358 -3.98 -31.14 -1.87
CA SER A 358 -3.53 -32.52 -1.98
C SER A 358 -4.45 -33.31 -1.05
N GLY A 359 -5.43 -34.01 -1.64
CA GLY A 359 -6.40 -34.84 -0.94
C GLY A 359 -5.79 -36.10 -0.34
#